data_AF-A0A0F9DLM0-F1
#
_entry.id   AF-A0A0F9DLM0-F1
#
_cell.length_a   1.000
_cell.length_b   1.000
_cell.length_c   1.000
_cell.angle_alpha   90.00
_cell.angle_beta   90.00
_cell.angle_gamma   90.00
#
_symmetry.space_group_name_H-M   'P 1'
#
loop_
_entity.id
_entity.type
_entity.pdbx_description
1 polymer ?
#
loop_
_entity_poly.entity_id
_entity_poly.type
_entity_poly.pdbx_seq_one_letter_code
_entity_poly.pdbx_strand_id
1 'polypeptide(L)' 'ILKAKELGLKLEDIKEIMDIHNRGEVPCPCTTKFLNNKISEIDEKVNDLSALKIKLTKLLKPTRSKTTQGTICPIIEK' A
#
# COMPACT_ATOMS: atom_id res chain seq x y z
N ILE A 1 2.15 20.84 -11.01
CA ILE A 1 2.24 19.43 -11.50
C ILE A 1 3.25 18.60 -10.71
N LEU A 2 4.51 19.06 -10.54
CA LEU A 2 5.55 18.28 -9.82
C LEU A 2 5.08 17.77 -8.45
N LYS A 3 4.48 18.65 -7.64
CA LYS A 3 3.91 18.29 -6.33
C LYS A 3 2.86 17.17 -6.38
N ALA A 4 2.02 17.13 -7.42
CA ALA A 4 1.00 16.08 -7.55
C ALA A 4 1.62 14.71 -7.87
N LYS A 5 2.71 14.69 -8.66
CA LYS A 5 3.48 13.47 -8.93
C LYS A 5 4.23 12.99 -7.68
N GLU A 6 4.84 13.90 -6.93
CA GLU A 6 5.52 13.58 -5.66
C GLU A 6 4.58 12.98 -4.61
N LEU A 7 3.30 13.40 -4.62
CA LEU A 7 2.25 12.85 -3.75
C LEU A 7 1.71 11.49 -4.23
N GLY A 8 2.25 10.94 -5.32
CA GLY A 8 1.88 9.62 -5.83
C GLY A 8 0.49 9.55 -6.48
N LEU A 9 -0.05 10.69 -6.92
CA LEU A 9 -1.26 10.73 -7.74
C LEU A 9 -0.98 10.12 -9.11
N LYS A 10 -1.99 9.45 -9.69
CA LYS A 10 -1.86 8.84 -11.01
C LYS A 10 -1.85 9.94 -12.08
N LEU A 11 -1.27 9.63 -13.24
CA LEU A 11 -1.23 10.58 -14.36
C LEU A 11 -2.64 10.98 -14.84
N GLU A 12 -3.60 10.08 -14.75
CA GLU A 12 -5.02 10.34 -15.02
C GLU A 12 -5.62 11.37 -14.04
N ASP A 13 -5.41 11.21 -12.73
CA ASP A 13 -5.87 12.17 -11.71
C ASP A 13 -5.27 13.57 -11.94
N ILE A 14 -3.97 13.60 -12.27
CA ILE A 14 -3.26 14.87 -12.57
C ILE A 14 -3.85 15.53 -13.81
N LYS A 15 -4.19 14.75 -14.84
CA LYS A 15 -4.81 15.27 -16.07
C LYS A 15 -6.18 15.88 -15.76
N GLU A 16 -7.01 15.23 -14.95
CA GLU A 16 -8.33 15.76 -14.57
C GLU A 16 -8.21 17.09 -13.80
N ILE A 17 -7.26 17.19 -12.85
CA ILE A 17 -6.96 18.44 -12.15
C ILE A 17 -6.57 19.55 -13.14
N MET A 18 -5.73 19.22 -14.13
CA MET A 18 -5.30 20.19 -15.15
C MET A 18 -6.45 20.63 -16.06
N ASP A 19 -7.32 19.71 -16.45
CA ASP A 19 -8.45 20.01 -17.33
C ASP A 19 -9.46 20.96 -16.64
N ILE A 20 -9.71 20.77 -15.34
CA ILE A 20 -10.54 21.70 -14.54
C ILE A 20 -9.90 23.09 -14.47
N HIS A 21 -8.60 23.16 -14.17
CA HIS A 21 -7.87 24.42 -14.11
C HIS A 21 -7.87 25.15 -15.46
N ASN A 22 -7.67 24.42 -16.57
CA ASN A 22 -7.65 24.99 -17.92
C ASN A 22 -9.00 25.56 -18.36
N ARG A 23 -10.11 25.12 -17.74
CA ARG A 23 -11.44 25.72 -17.92
C ARG A 23 -11.67 26.99 -17.10
N GLY A 24 -10.70 27.42 -16.29
CA GLY A 24 -10.81 28.58 -15.40
C GLY A 24 -11.50 28.28 -14.07
N GLU A 25 -11.73 27.00 -13.76
CA GLU A 25 -12.36 26.55 -12.52
C GLU A 25 -11.30 26.23 -11.45
N VAL A 26 -11.68 26.33 -10.17
CA VAL A 26 -10.78 26.00 -9.05
C VAL A 26 -10.77 24.48 -8.81
N PRO A 27 -9.64 23.77 -8.99
CA PRO A 27 -9.60 22.31 -8.88
C PRO A 27 -9.48 21.80 -7.43
N CYS A 28 -9.46 22.68 -6.42
CA CYS A 28 -9.24 22.30 -5.02
C CYS A 28 -10.17 21.18 -4.51
N PRO A 29 -11.50 21.22 -4.75
CA PRO A 29 -12.39 20.15 -4.29
C PRO A 29 -12.06 18.78 -4.93
N CYS A 30 -11.80 18.78 -6.24
CA CYS A 30 -11.40 17.59 -6.99
C CYS A 30 -10.04 17.05 -6.50
N THR A 31 -9.08 17.95 -6.28
CA THR A 31 -7.75 17.61 -5.75
C THR A 31 -7.85 16.96 -4.37
N THR A 32 -8.68 17.50 -3.46
CA THR A 32 -8.90 16.92 -2.13
C THR A 32 -9.49 15.50 -2.22
N LYS A 33 -10.41 15.25 -3.16
CA LYS A 33 -10.95 13.91 -3.40
C LYS A 33 -9.85 12.92 -3.79
N PHE A 34 -8.97 13.29 -4.72
CA PHE A 34 -7.86 12.43 -5.13
C PHE A 34 -6.88 12.15 -4.00
N LEU A 35 -6.59 13.14 -3.15
CA LEU A 35 -5.73 12.94 -1.98
C LEU A 35 -6.36 11.99 -0.96
N ASN A 36 -7.67 12.11 -0.70
CA ASN A 36 -8.38 11.19 0.19
C ASN A 36 -8.36 9.75 -0.36
N ASN A 37 -8.63 9.57 -1.65
CA ASN A 37 -8.52 8.26 -2.29
C ASN A 37 -7.10 7.69 -2.15
N LYS A 38 -6.07 8.54 -2.31
CA LYS A 38 -4.69 8.10 -2.18
C LYS A 38 -4.34 7.66 -0.75
N ILE A 39 -4.87 8.36 0.25
CA ILE A 39 -4.73 7.98 1.66
C ILE A 39 -5.39 6.61 1.89
N SER A 40 -6.60 6.38 1.38
CA SER A 40 -7.27 5.08 1.50
C SER A 40 -6.48 3.95 0.82
N GLU A 41 -5.92 4.17 -0.38
CA GLU A 41 -5.04 3.19 -1.04
C GLU A 41 -3.80 2.85 -0.20
N ILE A 42 -3.25 3.84 0.53
CA ILE A 42 -2.09 3.64 1.41
C ILE A 42 -2.50 2.81 2.63
N ASP A 43 -3.63 3.13 3.26
CA ASP A 43 -4.14 2.41 4.42
C ASP A 43 -4.40 0.92 4.11
N GLU A 44 -4.99 0.62 2.96
CA GLU A 44 -5.18 -0.75 2.47
C GLU A 44 -3.84 -1.50 2.35
N LYS A 45 -2.84 -0.90 1.70
CA LYS A 45 -1.52 -1.51 1.55
C LYS A 45 -0.81 -1.71 2.89
N VAL A 46 -0.95 -0.76 3.81
CA VAL A 46 -0.40 -0.88 5.17
C VAL A 46 -1.04 -2.05 5.90
N ASN A 47 -2.35 -2.23 5.78
CA ASN A 47 -3.07 -3.36 6.37
C ASN A 47 -2.59 -4.69 5.80
N ASP A 48 -2.47 -4.81 4.48
CA ASP A 48 -1.98 -6.01 3.80
C ASP A 48 -0.56 -6.39 4.23
N LEU A 49 0.35 -5.40 4.24
CA LEU A 49 1.73 -5.59 4.66
C LEU A 49 1.81 -5.95 6.15
N SER A 50 0.96 -5.36 6.99
CA SER A 50 0.88 -5.69 8.41
C SER A 50 0.39 -7.11 8.63
N ALA A 51 -0.63 -7.55 7.89
CA ALA A 51 -1.14 -8.92 7.93
C ALA A 51 -0.06 -9.93 7.50
N LEU A 52 0.69 -9.62 6.43
CA LEU A 52 1.81 -10.44 5.98
C LEU A 52 2.91 -10.52 7.05
N LYS A 53 3.31 -9.38 7.63
CA LYS A 53 4.28 -9.32 8.73
C LYS A 53 3.86 -10.19 9.92
N ILE A 54 2.59 -10.15 10.30
CA ILE A 54 2.04 -10.98 11.37
C ILE A 54 2.18 -12.47 11.01
N LYS A 55 1.81 -12.87 9.79
CA LYS A 55 1.96 -14.27 9.33
C LYS A 55 3.41 -14.73 9.40
N LEU A 56 4.34 -13.94 8.87
CA LEU A 56 5.78 -14.25 8.90
C LEU A 56 6.31 -14.35 10.33
N THR A 57 5.88 -13.45 11.22
CA THR A 57 6.29 -13.46 12.63
C THR A 57 5.75 -14.70 13.35
N LYS A 58 4.53 -15.16 13.05
CA LYS A 58 3.96 -16.40 13.60
C LYS A 58 4.76 -17.63 13.16
N LEU A 59 5.19 -17.69 11.90
CA LEU A 59 6.02 -18.78 11.36
C LEU A 59 7.39 -18.85 12.03
N LEU A 60 7.97 -17.70 12.41
CA LEU A 60 9.27 -17.63 13.08
C LEU A 60 9.20 -17.85 14.60
N LYS A 61 8.00 -17.86 15.22
CA LYS A 61 7.90 -18.14 16.65
C LYS A 61 8.35 -19.59 16.89
N PRO A 62 9.38 -19.83 17.72
CA PRO A 62 9.86 -21.17 17.98
C PRO A 62 8.79 -21.96 18.72
N THR A 63 8.01 -22.76 18.00
CA THR A 63 7.32 -23.90 18.58
C THR A 63 8.44 -24.77 19.15
N ARG A 64 8.40 -25.08 20.46
CA ARG A 64 9.28 -26.07 21.08
C ARG A 64 9.01 -27.44 20.44
N SER A 65 9.43 -27.66 19.20
CA SER A 65 9.38 -28.95 18.54
C SER A 65 10.81 -29.45 18.41
N LYS A 66 10.98 -30.62 19.02
CA LYS A 66 12.24 -31.32 19.23
C LYS A 66 12.89 -31.61 17.87
N THR A 67 14.20 -31.40 17.80
CA THR A 67 15.14 -32.08 16.90
C THR A 67 14.50 -32.80 15.70
N THR A 68 14.37 -32.11 14.57
CA THR A 68 13.91 -32.74 13.33
C THR A 68 15.11 -33.30 12.58
N GLN A 69 15.21 -34.63 12.48
CA GLN A 69 16.11 -35.37 11.59
C GLN A 69 15.62 -35.34 10.13
N GLY A 70 15.20 -34.17 9.64
CA GLY A 70 14.66 -33.96 8.29
C GLY A 70 15.58 -33.11 7.42
N THR A 71 15.54 -33.33 6.10
CA THR A 71 16.33 -32.57 5.10
C THR A 71 15.71 -31.22 4.74
N ILE A 72 14.46 -30.95 5.16
CA ILE A 72 13.70 -29.73 4.85
C ILE A 72 13.35 -29.00 6.16
N CYS A 73 13.25 -27.67 6.09
CA CYS A 73 12.92 -26.81 7.23
C CYS A 73 11.42 -26.91 7.60
N PRO A 74 11.07 -27.22 8.87
CA PRO A 74 9.68 -27.33 9.33
C PRO A 74 8.83 -26.06 9.18
N ILE A 75 9.45 -24.90 8.97
CA ILE A 75 8.74 -23.61 8.77
C ILE A 75 8.04 -23.56 7.40
N ILE A 76 8.55 -24.31 6.42
CA ILE A 76 8.03 -24.36 5.04
C ILE A 76 7.59 -25.78 4.63
N GLU A 77 7.76 -26.75 5.52
CA GLU A 77 7.29 -28.12 5.37
C GLU A 77 5.85 -28.17 5.93
N LYS A 78 4.90 -28.28 5.01
CA LYS A 78 3.42 -28.30 5.15
C LYS A 78 2.80 -28.30 6.55
#